data_AF-A0A0H5SHG1-F1
#
_entry.id   AF-A0A0H5SHG1-F1
#
_cell.length_a   1.000
_cell.length_b   1.000
_cell.length_c   1.000
_cell.angle_alpha   90.00
_cell.angle_beta   90.00
_cell.angle_gamma   90.00
#
_symmetry.space_group_name_H-M   'P 1'
#
loop_
_entity.id
_entity.type
_entity.pdbx_description
1 polymer ?
#
loop_
_entity_poly.entity_id
_entity_poly.type
_entity_poly.pdbx_seq_one_letter_code
_entity_poly.pdbx_strand_id
1 'polypeptide(L)'
;MKYIKIQTEVMEALEKNKPVYLATLKDDSIALTLDNYVMYRIPQCRFYLNLNKSNTKIIDADKLFGFEMETAWQTGELKRIDDKIIIKIANQNGHAWVNEKLLKYFDKDCKFEIALNKPELSPVKVIENGACAGIVMPYIHKN
;
A
#
# COMPACT_ATOMS: atom_id res chain seq x y z
N MET A 1 7.95 5.39 -6.69
CA MET A 1 7.82 5.29 -5.22
C MET A 1 9.08 5.82 -4.54
N LYS A 2 8.94 6.43 -3.36
CA LYS A 2 10.03 6.99 -2.54
C LYS A 2 10.72 5.92 -1.67
N TYR A 3 11.39 4.95 -2.30
CA TYR A 3 11.99 3.78 -1.63
C TYR A 3 12.93 4.11 -0.46
N ILE A 4 13.75 5.14 -0.58
CA ILE A 4 14.71 5.51 0.49
C ILE A 4 13.97 5.99 1.74
N LYS A 5 12.94 6.82 1.58
CA LYS A 5 12.21 7.40 2.71
C LYS A 5 11.52 6.33 3.56
N ILE A 6 10.87 5.36 2.91
CA ILE A 6 10.21 4.26 3.63
C ILE A 6 11.23 3.36 4.34
N GLN A 7 12.39 3.11 3.73
CA GLN A 7 13.45 2.31 4.36
C GLN A 7 14.07 3.04 5.57
N THR A 8 14.20 4.37 5.53
CA THR A 8 14.59 5.17 6.70
C THR A 8 13.57 5.04 7.83
N GLU A 9 12.27 5.15 7.55
CA GLU A 9 11.24 4.95 8.59
C GLU A 9 11.23 3.53 9.16
N VAL A 10 11.52 2.51 8.34
CA VAL A 10 11.71 1.13 8.83
C VAL A 10 12.85 1.06 9.82
N MET A 11 14.01 1.65 9.50
CA MET A 11 15.15 1.67 10.42
C MET A 11 14.79 2.36 11.74
N GLU A 12 14.16 3.53 11.68
CA GLU A 12 13.72 4.24 12.90
C GLU A 12 12.71 3.44 13.72
N ALA A 13 11.80 2.71 13.06
CA ALA A 13 10.85 1.83 13.72
C ALA A 13 11.57 0.69 14.44
N LEU A 14 12.54 0.04 13.78
CA LEU A 14 13.34 -1.03 14.36
C LEU A 14 14.18 -0.54 15.55
N GLU A 15 14.82 0.63 15.45
CA GLU A 15 15.56 1.26 16.57
C GLU A 15 14.65 1.54 17.78
N LYS A 16 13.38 1.87 17.54
CA LYS A 16 12.36 2.12 18.56
C LYS A 16 11.62 0.85 19.00
N ASN A 17 12.08 -0.34 18.60
CA ASN A 17 11.41 -1.63 18.86
C ASN A 17 9.93 -1.67 18.42
N LYS A 18 9.58 -0.91 17.37
CA LYS A 18 8.24 -0.95 16.78
C LYS A 18 8.14 -2.13 15.80
N PRO A 19 6.95 -2.74 15.68
CA PRO A 19 6.75 -3.84 14.74
C PRO A 19 6.90 -3.34 13.30
N VAL A 20 7.64 -4.13 12.51
CA VAL A 20 7.76 -3.98 11.06
C VAL A 20 7.47 -5.35 10.47
N TYR A 21 6.54 -5.40 9.52
CA TYR A 21 6.20 -6.65 8.84
C TYR A 21 6.80 -6.65 7.45
N LEU A 22 7.57 -7.70 7.17
CA LEU A 22 8.31 -7.89 5.94
C LEU A 22 8.02 -9.29 5.41
N ALA A 23 7.81 -9.40 4.10
CA ALA A 23 7.67 -10.68 3.42
C ALA A 23 8.36 -10.61 2.05
N THR A 24 9.11 -11.65 1.70
CA THR A 24 9.62 -11.84 0.34
C THR A 24 8.51 -12.42 -0.55
N LEU A 25 8.34 -11.87 -1.75
CA LEU A 25 7.39 -12.30 -2.78
C LEU A 25 8.09 -13.19 -3.82
N LYS A 26 7.30 -13.92 -4.63
CA LYS A 26 7.85 -14.84 -5.65
C LYS A 26 8.61 -14.15 -6.79
N ASP A 27 8.37 -12.87 -7.02
CA ASP A 27 8.98 -12.09 -8.10
C ASP A 27 10.23 -11.31 -7.66
N ASP A 28 10.93 -11.77 -6.61
CA ASP A 28 12.07 -11.06 -6.02
C ASP A 28 11.73 -9.63 -5.57
N SER A 29 10.50 -9.43 -5.11
CA SER A 29 10.07 -8.21 -4.44
C SER A 29 9.93 -8.42 -2.94
N ILE A 30 10.03 -7.35 -2.17
CA ILE A 30 9.77 -7.30 -0.74
C ILE A 30 8.46 -6.56 -0.51
N ALA A 31 7.50 -7.23 0.14
CA ALA A 31 6.33 -6.59 0.72
C ALA A 31 6.66 -6.08 2.13
N LEU A 32 6.24 -4.85 2.43
CA LEU A 32 6.56 -4.15 3.67
C LEU A 32 5.33 -3.40 4.20
N THR A 33 5.05 -3.48 5.49
CA THR A 33 4.11 -2.58 6.18
C THR A 33 4.60 -2.19 7.58
N LEU A 34 4.29 -0.94 7.96
CA LEU A 34 4.58 -0.35 9.28
C LEU A 34 3.31 -0.19 10.14
N ASP A 35 2.13 -0.18 9.52
CA ASP A 35 0.87 0.23 10.15
C ASP A 35 -0.31 -0.72 9.87
N ASN A 36 -0.10 -1.77 9.07
CA ASN A 36 -1.12 -2.71 8.60
C ASN A 36 -2.25 -2.08 7.74
N TYR A 37 -2.15 -0.79 7.39
CA TYR A 37 -3.10 -0.10 6.52
C TYR A 37 -2.55 0.09 5.11
N VAL A 38 -1.23 0.06 4.93
CA VAL A 38 -0.58 0.09 3.62
C VAL A 38 0.48 -0.97 3.55
N MET A 39 0.49 -1.71 2.44
CA MET A 39 1.56 -2.63 2.10
C MET A 39 2.27 -2.14 0.84
N TYR A 40 3.56 -1.85 0.97
CA TYR A 40 4.41 -1.41 -0.12
C TYR A 40 5.12 -2.60 -0.74
N ARG A 41 5.28 -2.60 -2.06
CA ARG A 41 6.03 -3.60 -2.82
C ARG A 41 7.30 -2.97 -3.38
N ILE A 42 8.44 -3.41 -2.87
CA ILE A 42 9.76 -2.86 -3.20
C ILE A 42 10.55 -3.94 -3.95
N PRO A 43 11.03 -3.69 -5.18
CA PRO A 43 11.93 -4.62 -5.86
C PRO A 43 13.16 -4.89 -4.99
N GLN A 44 13.62 -6.14 -4.86
CA GLN A 44 14.74 -6.49 -4.01
C GLN A 44 16.03 -5.72 -4.38
N CYS A 45 16.24 -5.45 -5.67
CA CYS A 45 17.36 -4.62 -6.15
C CYS A 45 17.31 -3.15 -5.69
N ARG A 46 16.19 -2.69 -5.14
CA ARG A 46 15.97 -1.35 -4.55
C ARG A 46 15.80 -1.39 -3.03
N PHE A 47 15.94 -2.57 -2.42
CA PHE A 47 15.82 -2.80 -1.00
C PHE A 47 17.21 -2.98 -0.38
N TYR A 48 17.67 -1.98 0.37
CA TYR A 48 19.04 -1.86 0.86
C TYR A 48 19.20 -2.32 2.32
N LEU A 49 18.10 -2.59 3.03
CA LEU A 49 18.17 -3.08 4.40
C LEU A 49 18.55 -4.56 4.42
N ASN A 50 19.55 -4.90 5.23
CA ASN A 50 19.96 -6.29 5.39
C ASN A 50 19.00 -7.04 6.32
N LEU A 51 18.07 -7.77 5.71
CA LEU A 51 17.05 -8.55 6.42
C LEU A 51 17.60 -9.80 7.11
N ASN A 52 18.86 -10.20 6.91
CA ASN A 52 19.42 -11.37 7.60
C ASN A 52 19.58 -11.14 9.12
N LYS A 53 19.39 -9.90 9.60
CA LYS A 53 19.29 -9.58 11.04
C LYS A 53 17.87 -9.63 11.60
N SER A 54 16.86 -9.71 10.73
CA SER A 54 15.46 -9.90 11.10
C SER A 54 15.08 -11.34 10.80
N ASN A 55 14.39 -12.04 11.70
CA ASN A 55 13.86 -13.39 11.44
C ASN A 55 12.71 -13.35 10.41
N THR A 56 12.97 -12.83 9.21
CA THR A 56 11.97 -12.62 8.17
C THR A 56 11.60 -13.95 7.56
N LYS A 57 10.32 -14.29 7.60
CA LYS A 57 9.80 -15.49 6.95
C LYS A 57 9.46 -15.15 5.50
N ILE A 58 9.77 -16.07 4.59
CA ILE A 58 9.16 -16.08 3.26
C ILE A 58 7.69 -16.47 3.49
N ILE A 59 6.78 -15.57 3.16
CA ILE A 59 5.33 -15.79 3.25
C ILE A 59 4.79 -15.66 1.82
N ASP A 60 3.85 -16.53 1.43
CA ASP A 60 3.10 -16.43 0.17
C ASP A 60 2.16 -15.21 0.20
N ALA A 61 2.74 -14.01 0.19
CA ALA A 61 2.01 -12.74 0.18
C ALA A 61 1.60 -12.31 -1.24
N ASP A 62 1.99 -13.04 -2.28
CA ASP A 62 1.54 -12.80 -3.66
C ASP A 62 0.01 -12.79 -3.76
N LYS A 63 -0.66 -13.65 -2.99
CA LYS A 63 -2.12 -13.72 -2.90
C LYS A 63 -2.75 -12.42 -2.38
N LEU A 64 -2.03 -11.64 -1.57
CA LEU A 64 -2.50 -10.34 -1.07
C LEU A 64 -2.59 -9.30 -2.20
N PHE A 65 -1.88 -9.50 -3.31
CA PHE A 65 -1.93 -8.66 -4.49
C PHE A 65 -2.76 -9.29 -5.64
N GLY A 66 -3.14 -10.55 -5.52
CA GLY A 66 -3.79 -11.35 -6.58
C GLY A 66 -5.32 -11.32 -6.54
N PHE A 67 -5.93 -10.14 -6.66
CA PHE A 67 -7.38 -9.99 -6.74
C PHE A 67 -7.83 -9.24 -8.01
N GLU A 68 -9.03 -9.54 -8.49
CA GLU A 68 -9.60 -8.96 -9.71
C GLU A 68 -9.95 -7.49 -9.54
N MET A 69 -9.43 -6.66 -10.43
CA MET A 69 -9.48 -5.21 -10.32
C MET A 69 -9.60 -4.55 -11.67
N GLU A 70 -10.03 -3.30 -11.63
CA GLU A 70 -10.11 -2.43 -12.79
C GLU A 70 -9.54 -1.05 -12.45
N THR A 71 -9.02 -0.37 -13.47
CA THR A 71 -8.51 0.99 -13.37
C THR A 71 -9.55 1.93 -12.76
N ALA A 72 -9.08 2.78 -11.86
CA ALA A 72 -9.85 3.79 -11.17
C ALA A 72 -9.07 5.09 -11.04
N TRP A 73 -9.79 6.17 -10.76
CA TRP A 73 -9.25 7.52 -10.70
C TRP A 73 -9.67 8.20 -9.42
N GLN A 74 -8.80 9.08 -8.90
CA GLN A 74 -9.17 10.00 -7.84
C GLN A 74 -10.21 10.98 -8.38
N THR A 75 -11.38 11.08 -7.74
CA THR A 75 -12.50 11.87 -8.28
C THR A 75 -12.41 13.36 -7.94
N GLY A 76 -11.49 13.74 -7.05
CA GLY A 76 -11.43 15.08 -6.45
C GLY A 76 -12.36 15.25 -5.23
N GLU A 77 -13.26 14.31 -4.96
CA GLU A 77 -14.05 14.29 -3.74
C GLU A 77 -13.17 13.97 -2.53
N LEU A 78 -13.34 14.78 -1.47
CA LEU A 78 -12.63 14.62 -0.21
C LEU A 78 -13.58 14.74 0.98
N LYS A 79 -13.33 13.96 2.02
CA LYS A 79 -13.98 14.04 3.32
C LYS A 79 -12.93 14.34 4.37
N ARG A 80 -13.24 15.27 5.28
CA ARG A 80 -12.43 15.49 6.48
C ARG A 80 -13.09 14.78 7.65
N ILE A 81 -12.42 13.78 8.21
CA ILE A 81 -12.89 13.01 9.36
C ILE A 81 -11.79 13.09 10.40
N ASP A 82 -12.08 13.72 11.54
CA ASP A 82 -11.09 14.07 12.55
C ASP A 82 -9.89 14.84 11.94
N ASP A 83 -8.68 14.30 12.09
CA ASP A 83 -7.42 14.83 11.55
C ASP A 83 -7.04 14.24 10.17
N LYS A 84 -7.94 13.46 9.56
CA LYS A 84 -7.68 12.70 8.33
C LYS A 84 -8.40 13.33 7.15
N ILE A 85 -7.69 13.37 6.02
CA ILE A 85 -8.25 13.68 4.70
C ILE A 85 -8.48 12.34 4.02
N ILE A 86 -9.74 12.04 3.71
CA ILE A 86 -10.14 10.81 3.04
C ILE A 86 -10.55 11.18 1.61
N ILE A 87 -9.82 10.66 0.63
CA ILE A 87 -10.06 10.90 -0.79
C ILE A 87 -10.88 9.76 -1.39
N LYS A 88 -11.67 10.06 -2.41
CA LYS A 88 -12.42 9.05 -3.16
C LYS A 88 -11.67 8.61 -4.41
N ILE A 89 -11.59 7.31 -4.58
CA ILE A 89 -11.06 6.64 -5.77
C ILE A 89 -12.23 5.86 -6.37
N ALA A 90 -12.55 6.09 -7.64
CA ALA A 90 -13.71 5.48 -8.26
C ALA A 90 -13.48 5.11 -9.73
N ASN A 91 -14.29 4.18 -10.19
CA ASN A 91 -14.48 3.85 -11.60
C ASN A 91 -15.98 3.68 -11.88
N GLN A 92 -16.32 3.08 -13.02
CA GLN A 92 -17.72 2.87 -13.42
C GLN A 92 -18.45 1.83 -12.53
N ASN A 93 -17.69 0.93 -11.91
CA ASN A 93 -18.19 -0.21 -11.14
C ASN A 93 -18.33 0.08 -9.64
N GLY A 94 -17.70 1.14 -9.13
CA GLY A 94 -17.85 1.55 -7.74
C GLY A 94 -16.77 2.51 -7.26
N HIS A 95 -16.57 2.54 -5.94
CA HIS A 95 -15.60 3.43 -5.32
C HIS A 95 -15.03 2.87 -4.02
N ALA A 96 -13.84 3.37 -3.68
CA ALA A 96 -13.18 3.17 -2.40
C ALA A 96 -12.81 4.54 -1.81
N TRP A 97 -12.86 4.65 -0.49
CA TRP A 97 -12.36 5.81 0.23
C TRP A 97 -10.99 5.48 0.79
N VAL A 98 -10.01 6.35 0.64
CA VAL A 98 -8.63 6.13 1.10
C VAL A 98 -8.14 7.32 1.91
N ASN A 99 -7.49 7.06 3.04
CA ASN A 99 -6.81 8.12 3.79
C ASN A 99 -5.58 8.60 3.00
N GLU A 100 -5.56 9.88 2.62
CA GLU A 100 -4.50 10.47 1.79
C GLU A 100 -3.09 10.29 2.38
N LYS A 101 -2.96 10.32 3.72
CA LYS A 101 -1.65 10.14 4.40
C LYS A 101 -1.01 8.79 4.06
N LEU A 102 -1.80 7.78 3.73
CA LEU A 102 -1.34 6.45 3.35
C LEU A 102 -0.66 6.43 1.98
N LEU A 103 -0.84 7.48 1.18
CA LEU A 103 -0.24 7.60 -0.14
C LEU A 103 1.14 8.31 -0.13
N LYS A 104 1.64 8.71 1.05
CA LYS A 104 2.82 9.59 1.19
C LYS A 104 4.09 9.08 0.48
N TYR A 105 4.25 7.77 0.31
CA TYR A 105 5.42 7.18 -0.33
C TYR A 105 5.26 6.81 -1.79
N PHE A 106 4.04 6.75 -2.30
CA PHE A 106 3.84 6.58 -3.72
C PHE A 106 4.20 7.87 -4.48
N ASP A 107 4.44 7.72 -5.77
CA ASP A 107 4.66 8.83 -6.69
C ASP A 107 3.36 9.61 -6.88
N LYS A 108 3.49 10.92 -7.13
CA LYS A 108 2.33 11.82 -7.19
C LYS A 108 1.39 11.51 -8.37
N ASP A 109 1.93 10.93 -9.42
CA ASP A 109 1.27 10.54 -10.67
C ASP A 109 0.92 9.04 -10.69
N CYS A 110 0.89 8.38 -9.53
CA CYS A 110 0.43 7.00 -9.44
C CYS A 110 -1.02 6.86 -9.91
N LYS A 111 -1.33 5.68 -10.43
CA LYS A 111 -2.68 5.28 -10.83
C LYS A 111 -3.27 4.34 -9.79
N PHE A 112 -4.58 4.18 -9.83
CA PHE A 112 -5.28 3.30 -8.91
C PHE A 112 -6.05 2.21 -9.64
N GLU A 113 -6.20 1.09 -8.96
CA GLU A 113 -7.09 0.01 -9.35
C GLU A 113 -7.93 -0.39 -8.13
N ILE A 114 -9.24 -0.59 -8.33
CA ILE A 114 -10.17 -1.01 -7.27
C ILE A 114 -10.82 -2.33 -7.64
N ALA A 115 -11.20 -3.11 -6.61
CA ALA A 115 -11.76 -4.44 -6.80
C ALA A 115 -13.11 -4.39 -7.54
N LEU A 116 -13.35 -5.35 -8.41
CA LEU A 116 -14.66 -5.51 -9.07
C LEU A 116 -15.76 -5.92 -8.08
N ASN A 117 -15.39 -6.69 -7.06
CA ASN A 117 -16.31 -7.17 -6.04
C ASN A 117 -16.09 -6.40 -4.72
N LYS A 118 -17.12 -5.72 -4.22
CA LYS A 118 -17.09 -4.90 -2.99
C LYS A 118 -15.90 -3.92 -2.97
N PRO A 119 -15.77 -3.01 -3.96
CA PRO A 119 -14.68 -2.02 -4.02
C PRO A 119 -14.55 -1.20 -2.73
N GLU A 120 -15.64 -0.97 -2.01
CA GLU A 120 -15.68 -0.17 -0.79
C GLU A 120 -15.08 -0.86 0.44
N LEU A 121 -14.90 -2.19 0.39
CA LEU A 121 -14.32 -2.99 1.48
C LEU A 121 -12.98 -3.64 1.10
N SER A 122 -12.60 -3.57 -0.16
CA SER A 122 -11.43 -4.25 -0.70
C SER A 122 -10.22 -3.30 -0.80
N PRO A 123 -8.97 -3.81 -0.68
CA PRO A 123 -7.79 -2.97 -0.84
C PRO A 123 -7.75 -2.29 -2.21
N VAL A 124 -7.19 -1.09 -2.26
CA VAL A 124 -6.92 -0.34 -3.49
C VAL A 124 -5.49 -0.62 -3.92
N LYS A 125 -5.29 -1.07 -5.15
CA LYS A 125 -3.95 -1.18 -5.74
C LYS A 125 -3.45 0.19 -6.18
N VAL A 126 -2.19 0.45 -5.90
CA VAL A 126 -1.46 1.62 -6.39
C VAL A 126 -0.49 1.17 -7.46
N ILE A 127 -0.62 1.73 -8.65
CA ILE A 127 0.16 1.39 -9.83
C ILE A 127 1.12 2.53 -10.16
N GLU A 128 2.40 2.19 -10.31
CA GLU A 128 3.46 3.11 -10.73
C GLU A 128 4.25 2.48 -11.87
N ASN A 129 4.53 3.25 -12.92
CA ASN A 129 5.30 2.78 -14.08
C ASN A 129 4.77 1.46 -14.69
N GLY A 130 3.45 1.24 -14.62
CA GLY A 130 2.80 0.03 -15.13
C GLY A 130 2.87 -1.20 -14.21
N ALA A 131 3.43 -1.08 -13.01
CA ALA A 131 3.52 -2.17 -12.04
C ALA A 131 2.84 -1.82 -10.72
N CYS A 132 2.37 -2.83 -10.00
CA CYS A 132 1.78 -2.65 -8.68
C CYS A 132 2.86 -2.25 -7.67
N ALA A 133 2.84 -1.00 -7.20
CA ALA A 133 3.77 -0.47 -6.20
C ALA A 133 3.32 -0.77 -4.77
N GLY A 134 2.04 -1.07 -4.56
CA GLY A 134 1.51 -1.41 -3.24
C GLY A 134 -0.01 -1.55 -3.24
N ILE A 135 -0.54 -1.86 -2.05
CA ILE A 135 -1.98 -1.88 -1.76
C ILE A 135 -2.27 -1.03 -0.54
N VAL A 136 -3.43 -0.38 -0.54
CA VAL A 136 -3.89 0.50 0.53
C VAL A 136 -5.27 0.04 0.98
N MET A 137 -5.46 -0.13 2.29
CA MET A 137 -6.75 -0.52 2.84
C MET A 137 -7.76 0.63 2.69
N PRO A 138 -9.02 0.32 2.34
CA PRO A 138 -10.05 1.34 2.27
C PRO A 138 -10.39 1.84 3.67
N TYR A 139 -10.74 3.12 3.76
CA TYR A 139 -11.31 3.71 4.94
C TYR A 139 -12.79 3.32 5.06
N ILE A 140 -13.09 2.46 6.02
CA ILE A 140 -14.45 2.01 6.32
C ILE A 140 -14.94 2.81 7.52
N HIS A 141 -15.87 3.73 7.29
CA HIS A 141 -16.57 4.38 8.38
C HIS A 141 -17.63 3.43 8.93
N LYS A 142 -17.45 2.94 10.15
CA LYS A 142 -18.52 2.25 10.87
C LYS A 142 -19.40 3.31 11.51
N ASN A 143 -20.67 3.36 11.12
CA ASN A 143 -21.70 4.10 11.84
C ASN A 143 -21.91 3.52 13.24
#